data_AF-A0AAJ2E6A5-F1
#
_entry.id   AF-A0AAJ2E6A5-F1
#
_cell.length_a   1.000
_cell.length_b   1.000
_cell.length_c   1.000
_cell.angle_alpha   90.00
_cell.angle_beta   90.00
_cell.angle_gamma   90.00
#
_symmetry.space_group_name_H-M   'P 1'
#
loop_
_entity.id
_entity.type
_entity.pdbx_description
1 polymer ?
#
loop_
_entity_poly.entity_id
_entity_poly.type
_entity_poly.pdbx_seq_one_letter_code
_entity_poly.pdbx_strand_id
1 'polypeptide(L)'
;MSTVFDHHQRILEALSYIPPDCERDVWFRVAAALKNGEGEAAFETFDTWSKASPNYSAADTRDTWRSIRPDAGITIATLFAIAKR
;
A
#
# COMPACT_ATOMS: atom_id res chain seq x y z
N MET A 1 19.19 10.43 -16.51
CA MET A 1 18.80 9.02 -16.29
C MET A 1 17.73 9.00 -15.21
N SER A 2 16.65 8.27 -15.45
CA SER A 2 15.28 8.44 -14.94
C SER A 2 15.10 8.32 -13.42
N THR A 3 14.58 9.36 -12.77
CA THR A 3 14.25 9.36 -11.32
C THR A 3 12.81 8.91 -11.01
N VAL A 4 11.93 8.84 -12.02
CA VAL A 4 10.50 8.55 -11.83
C VAL A 4 10.19 7.04 -11.82
N PHE A 5 10.89 6.24 -12.64
CA PHE A 5 10.71 4.77 -12.68
C PHE A 5 11.20 4.07 -11.41
N ASP A 6 12.20 4.64 -10.74
CA ASP A 6 12.81 4.05 -9.55
C ASP A 6 11.86 4.08 -8.33
N HIS A 7 10.97 5.09 -8.26
CA HIS A 7 10.04 5.23 -7.14
C HIS A 7 8.97 4.12 -7.14
N HIS A 8 8.27 3.95 -8.27
CA HIS A 8 7.23 2.93 -8.41
C HIS A 8 7.77 1.51 -8.21
N GLN A 9 8.94 1.20 -8.78
CA GLN A 9 9.58 -0.12 -8.61
C GLN A 9 9.91 -0.42 -7.15
N ARG A 10 10.46 0.55 -6.41
CA ARG A 10 10.76 0.39 -4.98
C ARG A 10 9.50 0.14 -4.14
N ILE A 11 8.39 0.75 -4.51
CA ILE A 11 7.10 0.52 -3.85
C ILE A 11 6.64 -0.91 -4.07
N LEU A 12 6.64 -1.39 -5.32
CA LEU A 12 6.26 -2.77 -5.65
C LEU A 12 7.17 -3.79 -4.96
N GLU A 13 8.48 -3.54 -4.96
CA GLU A 13 9.46 -4.38 -4.27
C GLU A 13 9.18 -4.43 -2.77
N ALA A 14 8.96 -3.28 -2.12
CA ALA A 14 8.60 -3.20 -0.71
C ALA A 14 7.30 -3.96 -0.41
N LEU A 15 6.26 -3.82 -1.25
CA LEU A 15 5.02 -4.57 -1.11
C LEU A 15 5.22 -6.08 -1.23
N SER A 16 6.14 -6.53 -2.10
CA SER A 16 6.44 -7.95 -2.26
C SER A 16 7.05 -8.58 -1.01
N TYR A 17 7.67 -7.80 -0.12
CA TYR A 17 8.18 -8.29 1.17
C TYR A 17 7.10 -8.38 2.25
N ILE A 18 5.95 -7.71 2.07
CA ILE A 18 4.89 -7.67 3.08
C ILE A 18 3.83 -8.71 2.72
N PRO A 19 3.54 -9.68 3.60
CA PRO A 19 2.49 -10.66 3.33
C PRO A 19 1.12 -9.97 3.32
N PRO A 20 0.22 -10.30 2.38
CA PRO A 20 -1.12 -9.71 2.29
C PRO A 20 -2.04 -10.16 3.44
N ASP A 21 -1.68 -11.22 4.17
CA ASP A 21 -2.36 -11.70 5.39
C ASP A 21 -1.87 -10.97 6.66
N CYS A 22 -1.21 -9.82 6.52
CA CYS A 22 -0.78 -9.01 7.66
C CYS A 22 -1.96 -8.46 8.48
N GLU A 23 -1.68 -8.01 9.70
CA GLU A 23 -2.67 -7.37 10.57
C GLU A 23 -3.36 -6.18 9.88
N ARG A 24 -4.64 -5.96 10.19
CA ARG A 24 -5.47 -4.90 9.59
C ARG A 24 -4.84 -3.51 9.70
N ASP A 25 -4.13 -3.24 10.80
CA ASP A 25 -3.42 -1.97 11.01
C ASP A 25 -2.24 -1.80 10.04
N VAL A 26 -1.45 -2.86 9.82
CA VAL A 26 -0.36 -2.89 8.84
C VAL A 26 -0.92 -2.73 7.42
N TRP A 27 -1.98 -3.49 7.11
CA TRP A 27 -2.68 -3.41 5.83
C TRP A 27 -3.19 -2.00 5.53
N PHE A 28 -3.80 -1.33 6.53
CA PHE A 28 -4.22 0.08 6.41
C PHE A 28 -3.04 1.02 6.19
N ARG A 29 -1.91 0.83 6.89
CA ARG A 29 -0.71 1.64 6.72
C ARG A 29 -0.10 1.49 5.33
N VAL A 30 -0.08 0.28 4.78
CA VAL A 30 0.37 0.02 3.40
C VAL A 30 -0.50 0.78 2.41
N ALA A 31 -1.82 0.70 2.57
CA ALA A 31 -2.77 1.44 1.74
C ALA A 31 -2.55 2.96 1.80
N ALA A 32 -2.36 3.49 3.01
CA ALA A 32 -2.16 4.92 3.22
C ALA A 32 -0.82 5.42 2.67
N ALA A 33 0.24 4.65 2.85
CA ALA A 33 1.56 4.94 2.30
C ALA A 33 1.53 4.95 0.76
N LEU A 34 0.85 3.97 0.16
CA LEU A 34 0.63 3.88 -1.28
C LEU A 34 -0.14 5.09 -1.83
N LYS A 35 -1.26 5.43 -1.21
CA LYS A 35 -2.09 6.58 -1.59
C LYS A 35 -1.33 7.91 -1.48
N ASN A 36 -0.41 8.01 -0.52
CA ASN A 36 0.44 9.20 -0.36
C ASN A 36 1.56 9.28 -1.42
N GLY A 37 2.19 8.16 -1.77
CA GLY A 37 3.31 8.14 -2.73
C GLY A 37 2.90 8.25 -4.20
N GLU A 38 1.87 7.50 -4.60
CA GLU A 38 1.45 7.36 -6.00
C GLU A 38 0.04 7.93 -6.25
N GLY A 39 -0.63 8.44 -5.21
CA GLY A 39 -1.99 8.98 -5.32
C GLY A 39 -3.05 7.89 -5.49
N GLU A 40 -4.16 8.24 -6.16
CA GLU A 40 -5.27 7.30 -6.37
C GLU A 40 -4.94 6.15 -7.32
N ALA A 41 -3.95 6.30 -8.21
CA ALA A 41 -3.53 5.26 -9.14
C ALA A 41 -2.96 4.02 -8.43
N ALA A 42 -2.40 4.20 -7.23
CA ALA A 42 -1.89 3.09 -6.43
C ALA A 42 -2.98 2.14 -5.88
N PHE A 43 -4.26 2.51 -6.01
CA PHE A 43 -5.36 1.64 -5.59
C PHE A 43 -5.33 0.29 -6.32
N GLU A 44 -5.05 0.26 -7.63
CA GLU A 44 -4.96 -0.99 -8.38
C GLU A 44 -3.85 -1.91 -7.85
N THR A 45 -2.71 -1.33 -7.47
CA THR A 45 -1.59 -2.06 -6.87
C THR A 45 -1.98 -2.62 -5.51
N PHE A 46 -2.61 -1.80 -4.67
CA PHE A 46 -3.09 -2.21 -3.35
C PHE A 46 -4.17 -3.30 -3.43
N ASP A 47 -5.11 -3.17 -4.36
CA ASP A 47 -6.19 -4.13 -4.62
C ASP A 47 -5.62 -5.47 -5.10
N THR A 48 -4.70 -5.44 -6.07
CA THR A 48 -4.02 -6.64 -6.58
C THR A 48 -3.22 -7.35 -5.51
N TRP A 49 -2.48 -6.61 -4.68
CA TRP A 49 -1.74 -7.20 -3.56
C TRP A 49 -2.70 -7.75 -2.49
N SER A 50 -3.76 -7.02 -2.16
CA SER A 50 -4.76 -7.47 -1.18
C SER A 50 -5.48 -8.74 -1.62
N LYS A 51 -5.72 -8.91 -2.93
CA LYS A 51 -6.30 -10.13 -3.53
C LYS A 51 -5.49 -11.41 -3.28
N ALA A 52 -4.20 -11.28 -2.97
CA ALA A 52 -3.37 -12.43 -2.62
C ALA A 52 -3.63 -12.94 -1.18
N SER A 53 -4.39 -12.21 -0.35
CA SER A 53 -4.85 -12.68 0.96
C SER A 53 -6.07 -13.60 0.82
N PRO A 54 -6.15 -14.71 1.57
CA PRO A 54 -7.36 -15.54 1.62
C PRO A 54 -8.56 -14.79 2.24
N ASN A 55 -8.33 -13.72 3.00
CA ASN A 55 -9.36 -12.90 3.66
C ASN A 55 -9.74 -11.65 2.85
N TYR A 56 -9.42 -11.62 1.55
CA TYR A 56 -9.69 -10.47 0.70
C TYR A 56 -11.18 -10.21 0.47
N SER A 57 -11.57 -8.95 0.64
CA SER A 57 -12.88 -8.44 0.26
C SER A 57 -12.70 -7.16 -0.55
N ALA A 58 -13.19 -7.17 -1.79
CA ALA A 58 -13.12 -6.00 -2.68
C ALA A 58 -13.89 -4.80 -2.13
N ALA A 59 -15.00 -5.07 -1.43
CA ALA A 59 -15.79 -4.03 -0.76
C ALA A 59 -14.98 -3.38 0.37
N ASP A 60 -14.43 -4.18 1.30
CA ASP A 60 -13.61 -3.67 2.40
C ASP A 60 -12.37 -2.94 1.93
N THR A 61 -11.73 -3.43 0.86
CA THR A 61 -10.53 -2.81 0.26
C THR A 61 -10.86 -1.42 -0.25
N ARG A 62 -11.95 -1.27 -1.01
CA ARG A 62 -12.40 0.03 -1.52
C ARG A 62 -12.86 0.96 -0.40
N ASP A 63 -13.66 0.48 0.55
CA ASP A 63 -14.15 1.30 1.66
C ASP A 63 -13.00 1.78 2.54
N THR A 64 -12.03 0.91 2.82
CA THR A 64 -10.81 1.28 3.53
C THR A 64 -10.03 2.34 2.76
N TRP A 65 -9.81 2.13 1.46
CA TRP A 65 -9.08 3.08 0.63
C TRP A 65 -9.72 4.47 0.63
N ARG A 66 -11.06 4.55 0.59
CA ARG A 66 -11.80 5.81 0.67
C ARG A 66 -11.74 6.44 2.07
N SER A 67 -11.68 5.63 3.12
CA SER A 67 -11.57 6.09 4.51
C SER A 67 -10.20 6.70 4.84
N ILE A 68 -9.15 6.31 4.09
CA ILE A 68 -7.80 6.87 4.26
C ILE A 68 -7.82 8.37 3.96
N ARG A 69 -7.49 9.15 5.00
CA ARG A 69 -7.34 10.59 4.92
C ARG A 69 -5.92 10.94 4.45
N PRO A 70 -5.77 11.98 3.61
CA PRO A 70 -4.45 12.46 3.20
C PRO A 70 -3.60 12.97 4.38
N ASP A 71 -4.26 13.39 5.48
CA ASP A 71 -3.62 13.90 6.69
C ASP A 71 -3.34 12.82 7.75
N ALA A 72 -3.37 11.53 7.39
CA ALA A 72 -3.18 10.44 8.35
C ALA A 72 -1.75 10.34 8.93
N GLY A 73 -0.81 11.21 8.51
CA GLY A 73 0.60 11.18 8.94
C GLY A 73 1.39 9.98 8.43
N ILE A 74 0.80 9.15 7.56
CA ILE A 74 1.44 8.00 6.95
C ILE A 74 1.97 8.41 5.58
N THR A 75 3.26 8.17 5.37
CA THR A 75 3.95 8.49 4.11
C THR A 75 4.55 7.23 3.51
N ILE A 76 5.08 7.33 2.29
CA ILE A 76 5.75 6.19 1.66
C ILE A 76 6.92 5.62 2.49
N ALA A 77 7.52 6.43 3.37
CA ALA A 77 8.54 5.97 4.31
C ALA A 77 8.04 4.87 5.27
N THR A 78 6.75 4.89 5.63
CA THR A 78 6.14 3.86 6.47
C THR A 78 6.11 2.50 5.77
N LEU A 79 5.81 2.48 4.46
CA LEU A 79 5.85 1.25 3.67
C LEU A 79 7.24 0.63 3.69
N PHE A 80 8.26 1.44 3.42
CA PHE A 80 9.66 0.99 3.46
C PHE A 80 10.09 0.50 4.84
N ALA A 81 9.62 1.13 5.91
CA ALA A 81 9.91 0.70 7.28
C ALA A 81 9.27 -0.67 7.61
N ILE A 82 8.07 -0.95 7.09
CA ILE A 82 7.39 -2.23 7.27
C ILE A 82 8.07 -3.32 6.42
N ALA A 83 8.42 -3.02 5.17
CA ALA A 83 9.05 -3.96 4.26
C ALA A 83 10.49 -4.37 4.65
N LYS A 84 11.18 -3.52 5.42
CA LYS A 84 12.54 -3.80 5.91
C LYS A 84 12.59 -4.71 7.15
N ARG A 85 11.44 -5.16 7.65
CA ARG A 85 11.31 -5.82 8.95
C ARG A 85 11.42 -7.33 8.88
#